data_AF-A0A2S2DI27-F1
#
_entry.id   AF-A0A2S2DI27-F1
#
_cell.length_a   1.000
_cell.length_b   1.000
_cell.length_c   1.000
_cell.angle_alpha   90.00
_cell.angle_beta   90.00
_cell.angle_gamma   90.00
#
_symmetry.space_group_name_H-M   'P 1'
#
loop_
_entity.id
_entity.type
_entity.pdbx_description
1 polymer ?
#
loop_
_entity_poly.entity_id
_entity_poly.type
_entity_poly.pdbx_seq_one_letter_code
_entity_poly.pdbx_strand_id
1 'polypeptide(L)'
;MQAEKSWAAYLADASIWLDLFSFVPAVRRRRMARDRQVLMAHPLTADLRHRADGVPGHFHTLKKEALQRKNDTVAELLALKGELARQGDEVKQEMARAETERSRITSAFAAWRDVAGDDPELLDASLSNLNEHLDKKVRARMFAVADWYWSGQWILEVRHRIRSGIKDTKGRSKLEAKYRRFAKLAPCLVSNFHMAPSFFTAWEGEDMPFWNTIDLLVVDEAGQVSPDIGAPMFALARRALVVGDTFQIEPVWNSGEATDRANAVKFGLAPAFHDPAYDRLEQGGYASASGSLMRIANRSCMVQQYEDVRGLMLTEHRRCVPELIDYCNRLIYEGRLEPKRASLSPAKRILPPFELIHVGGRDARRGGSRYNELEAAAVVDWIKAHRETIERHYLDDAGKPTPIWQLVGIVTPFAAQAGAIERRLRRDMPDLLRKDSRLTVGTVHALQGAERAIVLFSPTYGENFNGGAFFDQKPNMLNVAVSRARDSFIVIGNRKVFDAGRTALPSGLLATYLVERSRETVEG
;
A
#
# COMPACT_ATOMS: atom_id res chain seq x y z
N MET A 1 -11.33 -48.80 -53.59
CA MET A 1 -10.52 -49.67 -54.49
C MET A 1 -11.29 -50.85 -55.06
N GLN A 2 -11.95 -51.70 -54.25
CA GLN A 2 -12.64 -52.88 -54.76
C GLN A 2 -13.87 -52.56 -55.63
N ALA A 3 -14.74 -51.63 -55.20
CA ALA A 3 -15.90 -51.19 -55.97
C ALA A 3 -15.55 -50.47 -57.29
N GLU A 4 -14.46 -49.71 -57.30
CA GLU A 4 -13.94 -49.01 -58.49
C GLU A 4 -13.43 -50.00 -59.54
N LYS A 5 -12.72 -51.06 -59.12
CA LYS A 5 -12.32 -52.16 -60.01
C LYS A 5 -13.53 -52.89 -60.59
N SER A 6 -14.54 -53.19 -59.77
CA SER A 6 -15.77 -53.84 -60.24
C SER A 6 -16.56 -52.97 -61.24
N TRP A 7 -16.60 -51.65 -61.02
CA TRP A 7 -17.24 -50.72 -61.95
C TRP A 7 -16.50 -50.60 -63.28
N ALA A 8 -15.16 -50.53 -63.26
CA ALA A 8 -14.36 -50.51 -64.47
C ALA A 8 -14.53 -51.79 -65.30
N ALA A 9 -14.58 -52.96 -64.65
CA ALA A 9 -14.85 -54.24 -65.32
C ALA A 9 -16.25 -54.28 -65.96
N TYR A 10 -17.28 -53.78 -65.26
CA TYR A 10 -18.63 -53.66 -65.81
C TYR A 10 -18.70 -52.77 -67.06
N LEU A 11 -18.00 -51.63 -67.05
CA LEU A 11 -17.94 -50.74 -68.22
C LEU A 11 -17.21 -51.39 -69.40
N ALA A 12 -16.17 -52.19 -69.13
CA ALA A 12 -15.43 -52.90 -70.17
C ALA A 12 -16.28 -53.96 -70.89
N ASP A 13 -17.24 -54.57 -70.19
CA ASP A 13 -18.13 -55.61 -70.71
C ASP A 13 -19.39 -55.04 -71.41
N ALA A 14 -19.49 -53.71 -71.51
CA ALA A 14 -20.63 -53.05 -72.12
C ALA A 14 -20.61 -53.14 -73.66
N SER A 15 -21.77 -53.45 -74.27
CA SER A 15 -21.92 -53.46 -75.73
C SER A 15 -21.61 -52.09 -76.34
N ILE A 16 -20.64 -52.05 -77.26
CA ILE A 16 -20.19 -50.83 -77.95
C ILE A 16 -21.31 -50.09 -78.67
N TRP A 17 -22.35 -50.81 -79.11
CA TRP A 17 -23.50 -50.22 -79.80
C TRP A 17 -24.34 -49.32 -78.87
N LEU A 18 -24.39 -49.63 -77.57
CA LEU A 18 -25.10 -48.79 -76.59
C LEU A 18 -24.39 -47.45 -76.36
N ASP A 19 -23.08 -47.43 -76.55
CA ASP A 19 -22.27 -46.21 -76.45
C ASP A 19 -22.34 -45.40 -77.74
N LEU A 20 -22.21 -46.07 -78.90
CA LEU A 20 -22.24 -45.43 -80.22
C LEU A 20 -23.58 -44.74 -80.51
N PHE A 21 -24.70 -45.37 -80.12
CA PHE A 21 -26.05 -44.83 -80.31
C PHE A 21 -26.61 -44.11 -79.06
N SER A 22 -25.76 -43.73 -78.10
CA SER A 22 -26.17 -43.09 -76.85
C SER A 22 -26.87 -41.73 -77.04
N PHE A 23 -26.75 -41.11 -78.21
CA PHE A 23 -27.49 -39.89 -78.57
C PHE A 23 -28.97 -40.15 -78.87
N VAL A 24 -29.36 -41.40 -79.16
CA VAL A 24 -30.76 -41.78 -79.37
C VAL A 24 -31.46 -41.89 -78.01
N PRO A 25 -32.54 -41.13 -77.73
CA PRO A 25 -33.13 -41.05 -76.39
C PRO A 25 -33.58 -42.39 -75.80
N ALA A 26 -34.03 -43.34 -76.64
CA ALA A 26 -34.43 -44.67 -76.20
C ALA A 26 -33.23 -45.53 -75.74
N VAL A 27 -32.12 -45.47 -76.50
CA VAL A 27 -30.87 -46.18 -76.18
C VAL A 27 -30.24 -45.60 -74.92
N ARG A 28 -30.22 -44.26 -74.80
CA ARG A 28 -29.76 -43.55 -73.60
C ARG A 28 -30.51 -43.98 -72.34
N ARG A 29 -31.85 -44.05 -72.41
CA ARG A 29 -32.68 -44.52 -71.29
C ARG A 29 -32.36 -45.97 -70.91
N ARG A 30 -32.17 -46.85 -71.88
CA ARG A 30 -31.82 -48.26 -71.64
C ARG A 30 -30.45 -48.42 -70.99
N ARG A 31 -29.44 -47.70 -71.49
CA ARG A 31 -28.10 -47.64 -70.90
C ARG A 31 -28.15 -47.14 -69.46
N MET A 32 -28.84 -46.03 -69.21
CA MET A 32 -29.02 -45.46 -67.87
C MET A 32 -29.73 -46.44 -66.92
N ALA A 33 -30.74 -47.17 -67.38
CA ALA A 33 -31.43 -48.18 -66.57
C ALA A 33 -30.50 -49.34 -66.17
N ARG A 34 -29.70 -49.85 -67.12
CA ARG A 34 -28.72 -50.91 -66.89
C ARG A 34 -27.64 -50.47 -65.88
N ASP A 35 -27.04 -49.31 -66.13
CA ASP A 35 -26.01 -48.74 -65.26
C ASP A 35 -26.56 -48.50 -63.83
N ARG A 36 -27.82 -48.05 -63.71
CA ARG A 36 -28.51 -47.86 -62.43
C ARG A 36 -28.75 -49.18 -61.69
N GLN A 37 -29.07 -50.26 -62.40
CA GLN A 37 -29.32 -51.58 -61.79
C GLN A 37 -28.06 -52.14 -61.12
N VAL A 38 -26.90 -52.01 -61.77
CA VAL A 38 -25.61 -52.45 -61.21
C VAL A 38 -25.20 -51.57 -60.03
N LEU A 39 -25.48 -50.27 -60.09
CA LEU A 39 -25.17 -49.34 -58.99
C LEU A 39 -26.03 -49.55 -57.74
N MET A 40 -27.29 -49.93 -57.89
CA MET A 40 -28.13 -50.26 -56.73
C MET A 40 -27.76 -51.60 -56.07
N ALA A 41 -27.06 -52.48 -56.78
CA ALA A 41 -26.62 -53.77 -56.23
C ALA A 41 -25.40 -53.67 -55.31
N HIS A 42 -24.67 -52.55 -55.29
CA HIS A 42 -23.47 -52.38 -54.47
C HIS A 42 -23.72 -51.45 -53.27
N PRO A 43 -23.46 -51.88 -52.01
CA PRO A 43 -23.79 -51.10 -50.80
C PRO A 43 -23.17 -49.69 -50.77
N LEU A 44 -21.95 -49.55 -51.27
CA LEU A 44 -21.22 -48.27 -51.34
C LEU A 44 -21.83 -47.23 -52.31
N THR A 45 -22.76 -47.61 -53.18
CA THR A 45 -23.40 -46.71 -54.17
C THR A 45 -24.92 -46.66 -54.05
N ALA A 46 -25.50 -47.34 -53.06
CA ALA A 46 -26.95 -47.51 -52.89
C ALA A 46 -27.70 -46.17 -52.68
N ASP A 47 -27.06 -45.18 -52.08
CA ASP A 47 -27.67 -43.86 -51.77
C ASP A 47 -27.72 -42.88 -52.97
N LEU A 48 -27.12 -43.23 -54.11
CA LEU A 48 -26.88 -42.27 -55.21
C LEU A 48 -28.00 -42.26 -56.26
N ARG A 49 -29.23 -41.86 -55.88
CA ARG A 49 -30.35 -41.76 -56.84
C ARG A 49 -30.27 -40.62 -57.85
N HIS A 50 -29.49 -39.56 -57.66
CA HIS A 50 -29.48 -38.41 -58.57
C HIS A 50 -28.18 -37.61 -58.49
N ARG A 51 -27.21 -37.83 -59.40
CA ARG A 51 -26.13 -36.87 -59.72
C ARG A 51 -25.75 -37.00 -61.20
N ALA A 52 -25.55 -35.85 -61.87
CA ALA A 52 -25.33 -35.73 -63.32
C ALA A 52 -23.88 -36.04 -63.75
N ASP A 53 -23.00 -36.23 -62.76
CA ASP A 53 -21.54 -36.22 -62.82
C ASP A 53 -20.90 -37.62 -62.81
N GLY A 54 -21.71 -38.67 -62.68
CA GLY A 54 -21.28 -40.06 -62.82
C GLY A 54 -20.46 -40.63 -61.65
N VAL A 55 -20.44 -41.96 -61.57
CA VAL A 55 -19.75 -42.76 -60.55
C VAL A 55 -18.24 -42.45 -60.44
N PRO A 56 -17.49 -42.17 -61.53
CA PRO A 56 -16.08 -41.82 -61.43
C PRO A 56 -15.82 -40.51 -60.67
N GLY A 57 -16.67 -39.50 -60.85
CA GLY A 57 -16.57 -38.22 -60.13
C GLY A 57 -16.75 -38.40 -58.62
N HIS A 58 -17.65 -39.29 -58.21
CA HIS A 58 -17.89 -39.59 -56.79
C HIS A 58 -16.70 -40.31 -56.13
N PHE A 59 -16.12 -41.33 -56.79
CA PHE A 59 -14.91 -41.98 -56.27
C PHE A 59 -13.73 -41.01 -56.16
N HIS A 60 -13.61 -40.06 -57.10
CA HIS A 60 -12.60 -39.01 -57.03
C HIS A 60 -12.81 -38.11 -55.81
N THR A 61 -14.05 -37.68 -55.54
CA THR A 61 -14.38 -36.87 -54.35
C THR A 61 -14.11 -37.63 -53.05
N LEU A 62 -14.54 -38.89 -52.93
CA LEU A 62 -14.28 -39.70 -51.74
C LEU A 62 -12.78 -39.89 -51.47
N LYS A 63 -11.99 -40.11 -52.53
CA LYS A 63 -10.53 -40.21 -52.42
C LYS A 63 -9.90 -38.90 -51.97
N LYS A 64 -10.38 -37.77 -52.49
CA LYS A 64 -9.94 -36.42 -52.10
C LYS A 64 -10.28 -36.13 -50.63
N GLU A 65 -11.50 -36.44 -50.20
CA GLU A 65 -11.95 -36.27 -48.81
C GLU A 65 -11.16 -37.16 -47.84
N ALA A 66 -10.93 -38.43 -48.19
CA ALA A 66 -10.13 -39.34 -47.37
C ALA A 66 -8.66 -38.89 -47.27
N LEU A 67 -8.09 -38.37 -48.35
CA LEU A 67 -6.74 -37.82 -48.35
C LEU A 67 -6.65 -36.53 -47.51
N GLN A 68 -7.67 -35.67 -47.61
CA GLN A 68 -7.76 -34.46 -46.79
C GLN A 68 -7.84 -34.82 -45.30
N ARG A 69 -8.75 -35.72 -44.90
CA ARG A 69 -8.85 -36.19 -43.51
C ARG A 69 -7.54 -36.76 -42.99
N LYS A 70 -6.84 -37.57 -43.79
CA LYS A 70 -5.52 -38.09 -43.43
C LYS A 70 -4.53 -36.95 -43.18
N ASN A 71 -4.46 -35.96 -44.07
CA ASN A 71 -3.54 -34.85 -43.95
C ASN A 71 -3.85 -33.99 -42.72
N ASP A 72 -5.14 -33.74 -42.46
CA ASP A 72 -5.61 -32.99 -41.28
C ASP A 72 -5.23 -33.72 -39.98
N THR A 73 -5.48 -35.03 -39.88
CA THR A 73 -5.08 -35.84 -38.71
C THR A 73 -3.56 -35.87 -38.53
N VAL A 74 -2.77 -35.93 -39.60
CA VAL A 74 -1.30 -35.87 -39.52
C VAL A 74 -0.83 -34.50 -39.03
N ALA A 75 -1.46 -33.41 -39.50
CA ALA A 75 -1.16 -32.07 -39.03
C ALA A 75 -1.49 -31.90 -37.53
N GLU A 76 -2.64 -32.41 -37.07
CA GLU A 76 -3.00 -32.44 -35.65
C GLU A 76 -1.99 -33.23 -34.81
N LEU A 77 -1.59 -34.43 -35.26
CA LEU A 77 -0.58 -35.25 -34.57
C LEU A 77 0.78 -34.54 -34.46
N LEU A 78 1.20 -33.85 -35.52
CA LEU A 78 2.43 -33.06 -35.52
C LEU A 78 2.35 -31.87 -34.56
N ALA A 79 1.21 -31.18 -34.53
CA ALA A 79 0.96 -30.10 -33.58
C ALA A 79 0.99 -30.60 -32.13
N LEU A 80 0.32 -31.73 -31.84
CA LEU A 80 0.31 -32.35 -30.51
C LEU A 80 1.71 -32.78 -30.06
N LYS A 81 2.50 -33.34 -30.98
CA LYS A 81 3.90 -33.72 -30.73
C LYS A 81 4.78 -32.49 -30.45
N GLY A 82 4.55 -31.40 -31.17
CA GLY A 82 5.23 -30.12 -30.94
C GLY A 82 4.91 -29.55 -29.56
N GLU A 83 3.64 -29.58 -29.16
CA GLU A 83 3.22 -29.12 -27.84
C GLU A 83 3.78 -29.99 -26.71
N LEU A 84 3.79 -31.32 -26.86
CA LEU A 84 4.39 -32.22 -25.88
C LEU A 84 5.91 -31.99 -25.73
N ALA A 85 6.60 -31.71 -26.83
CA ALA A 85 8.03 -31.36 -26.79
C ALA A 85 8.25 -30.03 -26.05
N ARG A 86 7.42 -29.02 -26.32
CA ARG A 86 7.46 -27.72 -25.64
C ARG A 86 7.25 -27.86 -24.13
N GLN A 87 6.23 -28.62 -23.71
CA GLN A 87 5.97 -28.92 -22.30
C GLN A 87 7.12 -29.71 -21.66
N GLY A 88 7.70 -30.67 -22.38
CA GLY A 88 8.87 -31.42 -21.91
C GLY A 88 10.10 -30.53 -21.69
N ASP A 89 10.32 -29.55 -22.56
CA ASP A 89 11.41 -28.58 -22.42
C ASP A 89 11.14 -27.56 -21.29
N GLU A 90 9.89 -27.13 -21.09
CA GLU A 90 9.49 -26.29 -19.95
C GLU A 90 9.76 -27.01 -18.62
N VAL A 91 9.34 -28.27 -18.47
CA VAL A 91 9.58 -29.06 -17.26
C VAL A 91 11.08 -29.26 -17.01
N LYS A 92 11.88 -29.51 -18.04
CA LYS A 92 13.35 -29.61 -17.89
C LYS A 92 13.96 -28.30 -17.41
N GLN A 93 13.51 -27.17 -17.95
CA GLN A 93 13.98 -25.85 -17.50
C GLN A 93 13.58 -25.59 -16.04
N GLU A 94 12.36 -25.94 -15.64
CA GLU A 94 11.92 -25.84 -14.24
C GLU A 94 12.75 -26.71 -13.31
N MET A 95 13.02 -27.97 -13.67
CA MET A 95 13.88 -28.86 -12.90
C MET A 95 15.30 -28.29 -12.74
N ALA A 96 15.90 -27.79 -13.82
CA ALA A 96 17.23 -27.18 -13.77
C ALA A 96 17.28 -25.92 -12.87
N ARG A 97 16.21 -25.10 -12.89
CA ARG A 97 16.05 -23.96 -11.99
C ARG A 97 15.92 -24.42 -10.54
N ALA A 98 15.09 -25.42 -10.27
CA ALA A 98 14.89 -25.98 -8.94
C ALA A 98 16.18 -26.59 -8.37
N GLU A 99 16.97 -27.27 -9.20
CA GLU A 99 18.24 -27.86 -8.78
C GLU A 99 19.28 -26.79 -8.48
N THR A 100 19.35 -25.73 -9.29
CA THR A 100 20.18 -24.55 -9.04
C THR A 100 19.80 -23.88 -7.72
N GLU A 101 18.51 -23.68 -7.47
CA GLU A 101 18.02 -23.06 -6.24
C GLU A 101 18.28 -23.95 -5.02
N ARG A 102 18.09 -25.27 -5.14
CA ARG A 102 18.44 -26.24 -4.10
C ARG A 102 19.92 -26.14 -3.74
N SER A 103 20.81 -26.15 -4.73
CA SER A 103 22.25 -25.97 -4.51
C SER A 103 22.57 -24.66 -3.81
N ARG A 104 21.92 -23.55 -4.21
CA ARG A 104 22.07 -22.24 -3.55
C ARG A 104 21.67 -22.29 -2.08
N ILE A 105 20.51 -22.89 -1.78
CA ILE A 105 20.02 -23.06 -0.40
C ILE A 105 20.98 -23.92 0.41
N THR A 106 21.44 -25.06 -0.13
CA THR A 106 22.40 -25.95 0.54
C THR A 106 23.71 -25.22 0.86
N SER A 107 24.26 -24.45 -0.09
CA SER A 107 25.46 -23.65 0.15
C SER A 107 25.25 -22.57 1.21
N ALA A 108 24.09 -21.91 1.22
CA ALA A 108 23.74 -20.92 2.24
C ALA A 108 23.65 -21.55 3.65
N PHE A 109 23.04 -22.73 3.78
CA PHE A 109 22.97 -23.45 5.06
C PHE A 109 24.33 -23.98 5.52
N ALA A 110 25.21 -24.38 4.59
CA ALA A 110 26.58 -24.75 4.93
C ALA A 110 27.35 -23.55 5.53
N ALA A 111 27.31 -22.39 4.86
CA ALA A 111 27.91 -21.16 5.38
C ALA A 111 27.26 -20.70 6.70
N TRP A 112 25.95 -20.93 6.88
CA TRP A 112 25.28 -20.67 8.14
C TRP A 112 25.82 -21.54 9.27
N ARG A 113 26.04 -22.83 9.03
CA ARG A 113 26.61 -23.75 10.01
C ARG A 113 27.99 -23.30 10.48
N ASP A 114 28.81 -22.76 9.58
CA ASP A 114 30.12 -22.19 9.93
C ASP A 114 30.00 -20.98 10.88
N VAL A 115 28.97 -20.14 10.69
CA VAL A 115 28.70 -18.97 11.55
C VAL A 115 28.07 -19.37 12.87
N ALA A 116 27.12 -20.29 12.85
CA ALA A 116 26.44 -20.81 14.03
C ALA A 116 27.38 -21.61 14.95
N GLY A 117 28.41 -22.23 14.37
CA GLY A 117 29.30 -23.13 15.10
C GLY A 117 28.51 -24.29 15.71
N ASP A 118 28.78 -24.59 16.98
CA ASP A 118 28.09 -25.63 17.75
C ASP A 118 26.92 -25.08 18.59
N ASP A 119 26.42 -23.87 18.31
CA ASP A 119 25.29 -23.28 19.06
C ASP A 119 23.96 -23.99 18.69
N PRO A 120 23.38 -24.78 19.62
CA PRO A 120 22.19 -25.57 19.31
C PRO A 120 20.95 -24.70 19.06
N GLU A 121 20.87 -23.50 19.65
CA GLU A 121 19.75 -22.59 19.39
C GLU A 121 19.80 -22.02 17.96
N LEU A 122 20.99 -21.80 17.41
CA LEU A 122 21.16 -21.30 16.04
C LEU A 122 21.01 -22.40 14.99
N LEU A 123 21.37 -23.64 15.33
CA LEU A 123 21.25 -24.79 14.44
C LEU A 123 19.82 -25.35 14.39
N ASP A 124 19.07 -25.29 15.49
CA ASP A 124 17.68 -25.77 15.58
C ASP A 124 16.63 -24.67 15.35
N ALA A 125 17.07 -23.43 15.11
CA ALA A 125 16.17 -22.31 14.82
C ALA A 125 15.37 -22.57 13.54
N SER A 126 14.04 -22.55 13.66
CA SER A 126 13.17 -22.49 12.49
C SER A 126 13.47 -21.21 11.69
N LEU A 127 13.26 -21.26 10.37
CA LEU A 127 13.43 -20.08 9.50
C LEU A 127 12.59 -18.87 9.96
N SER A 128 11.44 -19.10 10.59
CA SER A 128 10.60 -18.04 11.15
C SER A 128 11.26 -17.32 12.33
N ASN A 129 12.05 -18.05 13.14
CA ASN A 129 12.66 -17.53 14.37
C ASN A 129 14.14 -17.19 14.19
N LEU A 130 14.74 -17.54 13.06
CA LEU A 130 16.16 -17.35 12.78
C LEU A 130 16.61 -15.90 12.97
N ASN A 131 15.81 -14.93 12.50
CA ASN A 131 16.12 -13.50 12.67
C ASN A 131 16.22 -13.09 14.14
N GLU A 132 15.31 -13.58 14.98
CA GLU A 132 15.31 -13.26 16.41
C GLU A 132 16.55 -13.83 17.11
N HIS A 133 16.95 -15.07 16.77
CA HIS A 133 18.16 -15.67 17.31
C HIS A 133 19.42 -14.95 16.79
N LEU A 134 19.45 -14.58 15.51
CA LEU A 134 20.51 -13.76 14.91
C LEU A 134 20.68 -12.44 15.64
N ASP A 135 19.58 -11.73 15.94
CA ASP A 135 19.61 -10.46 16.67
C ASP A 135 20.20 -10.64 18.07
N LYS A 136 19.75 -11.66 18.79
CA LYS A 136 20.16 -11.92 20.19
C LYS A 136 21.59 -12.43 20.34
N LYS A 137 22.08 -13.24 19.40
CA LYS A 137 23.36 -13.98 19.56
C LYS A 137 24.48 -13.43 18.69
N VAL A 138 24.19 -13.13 17.43
CA VAL A 138 25.22 -12.83 16.42
C VAL A 138 25.32 -11.32 16.18
N ARG A 139 24.24 -10.67 15.76
CA ARG A 139 24.24 -9.25 15.36
C ARG A 139 24.59 -8.32 16.53
N ALA A 140 24.11 -8.62 17.75
CA ALA A 140 24.50 -7.87 18.95
C ALA A 140 26.02 -7.88 19.18
N ARG A 141 26.68 -9.04 19.03
CA ARG A 141 28.14 -9.16 19.17
C ARG A 141 28.88 -8.49 18.01
N MET A 142 28.39 -8.66 16.77
CA MET A 142 28.95 -7.99 15.59
C MET A 142 28.92 -6.48 15.74
N PHE A 143 27.82 -5.93 16.27
CA PHE A 143 27.69 -4.50 16.51
C PHE A 143 28.75 -3.99 17.50
N ALA A 144 28.94 -4.68 18.62
CA ALA A 144 29.95 -4.30 19.61
C ALA A 144 31.38 -4.31 19.04
N VAL A 145 31.73 -5.34 18.26
CA VAL A 145 33.06 -5.43 17.61
C VAL A 145 33.23 -4.32 16.56
N ALA A 146 32.19 -4.06 15.76
CA ALA A 146 32.21 -2.99 14.77
C ALA A 146 32.38 -1.62 15.42
N ASP A 147 31.67 -1.35 16.51
CA ASP A 147 31.76 -0.11 17.29
C ASP A 147 33.19 0.12 17.80
N TRP A 148 33.82 -0.90 18.39
CA TRP A 148 35.21 -0.81 18.85
C TRP A 148 36.20 -0.58 17.71
N TYR A 149 36.05 -1.33 16.61
CA TYR A 149 36.90 -1.17 15.44
C TYR A 149 36.82 0.24 14.87
N TRP A 150 35.60 0.76 14.65
CA TRP A 150 35.40 2.08 14.05
C TRP A 150 35.80 3.21 15.00
N SER A 151 35.58 3.06 16.31
CA SER A 151 36.11 3.96 17.32
C SER A 151 37.64 4.04 17.27
N GLY A 152 38.33 2.89 17.15
CA GLY A 152 39.78 2.85 16.96
C GLY A 152 40.23 3.53 15.67
N GLN A 153 39.55 3.26 14.54
CA GLN A 153 39.81 3.91 13.26
C GLN A 153 39.58 5.42 13.30
N TRP A 154 38.63 5.88 14.12
CA TRP A 154 38.38 7.30 14.33
C TRP A 154 39.54 7.96 15.09
N ILE A 155 40.02 7.34 16.18
CA ILE A 155 41.15 7.86 16.97
C ILE A 155 42.40 7.99 16.09
N LEU A 156 42.70 6.97 15.29
CA LEU A 156 43.85 6.98 14.37
C LEU A 156 43.74 8.12 13.34
N GLU A 157 42.56 8.28 12.73
CA GLU A 157 42.32 9.35 11.76
C GLU A 157 42.42 10.75 12.40
N VAL A 158 41.79 10.96 13.56
CA VAL A 158 41.83 12.25 14.27
C VAL A 158 43.24 12.61 14.69
N ARG A 159 44.03 11.64 15.19
CA ARG A 159 45.44 11.85 15.53
C ARG A 159 46.24 12.31 14.32
N HIS A 160 46.04 11.68 13.16
CA HIS A 160 46.68 12.09 11.91
C HIS A 160 46.24 13.51 11.50
N ARG A 161 44.94 13.79 11.52
CA ARG A 161 44.35 15.09 11.16
C ARG A 161 44.92 16.24 11.99
N ILE A 162 45.05 16.06 13.32
CA ILE A 162 45.63 17.06 14.23
C ILE A 162 47.10 17.30 13.91
N ARG A 163 47.89 16.23 13.73
CA ARG A 163 49.33 16.34 13.40
C ARG A 163 49.58 17.01 12.05
N SER A 164 48.72 16.76 11.07
CA SER A 164 48.84 17.30 9.71
C SER A 164 48.15 18.66 9.52
N GLY A 165 47.50 19.22 10.55
CA GLY A 165 46.83 20.53 10.47
C GLY A 165 45.65 20.59 9.50
N ILE A 166 45.03 19.45 9.17
CA ILE A 166 43.92 19.38 8.21
C ILE A 166 42.66 20.01 8.81
N LYS A 167 42.05 20.94 8.08
CA LYS A 167 40.79 21.61 8.46
C LYS A 167 39.63 21.13 7.59
N ASP A 168 38.44 21.02 8.21
CA ASP A 168 37.20 20.76 7.48
C ASP A 168 36.79 22.01 6.71
N THR A 169 36.32 21.83 5.47
CA THR A 169 35.75 22.90 4.65
C THR A 169 34.52 22.38 3.92
N LYS A 170 33.82 23.27 3.19
CA LYS A 170 32.71 22.88 2.31
C LYS A 170 33.14 22.24 0.98
N GLY A 171 34.44 22.10 0.71
CA GLY A 171 34.92 21.43 -0.50
C GLY A 171 34.57 19.94 -0.47
N ARG A 172 34.31 19.34 -1.63
CA ARG A 172 33.71 18.01 -1.78
C ARG A 172 34.47 16.93 -1.02
N SER A 173 35.76 16.80 -1.30
CA SER A 173 36.61 15.78 -0.68
C SER A 173 36.68 15.93 0.84
N LYS A 174 36.81 17.16 1.34
CA LYS A 174 36.92 17.44 2.78
C LYS A 174 35.61 17.25 3.53
N LEU A 175 34.49 17.60 2.90
CA LEU A 175 33.16 17.42 3.47
C LEU A 175 32.77 15.93 3.53
N GLU A 176 33.05 15.16 2.47
CA GLU A 176 32.84 13.71 2.50
C GLU A 176 33.72 13.04 3.56
N ALA A 177 35.01 13.39 3.63
CA ALA A 177 35.91 12.88 4.66
C ALA A 177 35.42 13.21 6.08
N LYS A 178 34.86 14.41 6.29
CA LYS A 178 34.24 14.81 7.56
C LYS A 178 33.07 13.89 7.92
N TYR A 179 32.14 13.64 7.00
CA TYR A 179 30.98 12.78 7.28
C TYR A 179 31.37 11.32 7.48
N ARG A 180 32.29 10.78 6.67
CA ARG A 180 32.82 9.41 6.87
C ARG A 180 33.49 9.27 8.24
N ARG A 181 34.23 10.30 8.68
CA ARG A 181 34.80 10.32 10.02
C ARG A 181 33.72 10.31 11.09
N PHE A 182 32.68 11.14 10.99
CA PHE A 182 31.58 11.14 11.97
C PHE A 182 30.83 9.81 12.01
N ALA A 183 30.62 9.18 10.86
CA ALA A 183 29.95 7.88 10.75
C ALA A 183 30.69 6.74 11.48
N LYS A 184 31.99 6.90 11.77
CA LYS A 184 32.75 5.94 12.60
C LYS A 184 32.30 5.90 14.06
N LEU A 185 31.69 6.97 14.57
CA LEU A 185 31.17 7.06 15.94
C LEU A 185 29.64 7.07 15.97
N ALA A 186 29.04 7.80 15.03
CA ALA A 186 27.59 7.96 14.91
C ALA A 186 27.18 7.65 13.47
N PRO A 187 27.00 6.36 13.12
CA PRO A 187 26.65 5.94 11.76
C PRO A 187 25.21 6.33 11.37
N CYS A 188 24.37 6.68 12.34
CA CYS A 188 23.02 7.18 12.13
C CYS A 188 23.01 8.72 12.25
N LEU A 189 22.66 9.39 11.15
CA LEU A 189 22.50 10.84 11.08
C LEU A 189 21.00 11.16 11.02
N VAL A 190 20.52 11.99 11.94
CA VAL A 190 19.11 12.40 12.00
C VAL A 190 18.98 13.85 11.55
N SER A 191 18.11 14.10 10.58
CA SER A 191 17.79 15.45 10.08
C SER A 191 16.37 15.49 9.52
N ASN A 192 15.77 16.68 9.48
CA ASN A 192 14.58 16.92 8.68
C ASN A 192 14.95 17.18 7.20
N PHE A 193 13.96 17.10 6.30
CA PHE A 193 14.15 17.28 4.86
C PHE A 193 14.54 18.69 4.43
N HIS A 194 14.26 19.72 5.24
CA HIS A 194 14.69 21.09 4.92
C HIS A 194 16.19 21.29 5.11
N MET A 195 16.78 20.60 6.09
CA MET A 195 18.19 20.73 6.43
C MET A 195 19.07 19.67 5.76
N ALA A 196 18.55 18.45 5.58
CA ALA A 196 19.35 17.31 5.12
C ALA A 196 20.07 17.55 3.79
N PRO A 197 19.47 18.13 2.73
CA PRO A 197 20.15 18.38 1.46
C PRO A 197 21.41 19.23 1.62
N SER A 198 21.39 20.23 2.51
CA SER A 198 22.52 21.13 2.74
C SER A 198 23.74 20.44 3.36
N PHE A 199 23.54 19.34 4.09
CA PHE A 199 24.63 18.53 4.64
C PHE A 199 25.31 17.69 3.57
N PHE A 200 24.57 17.29 2.54
CA PHE A 200 25.06 16.46 1.45
C PHE A 200 25.29 17.26 0.17
N THR A 201 25.60 18.55 0.31
CA THR A 201 25.95 19.44 -0.80
C THR A 201 27.24 20.18 -0.47
N ALA A 202 28.29 19.90 -1.25
CA ALA A 202 29.54 20.64 -1.17
C ALA A 202 29.48 21.95 -1.96
N TRP A 203 30.44 22.82 -1.73
CA TRP A 203 30.60 24.08 -2.47
C TRP A 203 32.03 24.23 -2.98
N GLU A 204 32.16 24.36 -4.30
CA GLU A 204 33.43 24.62 -5.01
C GLU A 204 33.21 25.60 -6.17
N GLY A 205 32.73 26.81 -5.86
CA GLY A 205 32.29 27.80 -6.85
C GLY A 205 30.83 27.59 -7.30
N GLU A 206 30.34 26.36 -7.20
CA GLU A 206 28.94 25.96 -7.38
C GLU A 206 28.54 24.90 -6.35
N ASP A 207 27.23 24.67 -6.21
CA ASP A 207 26.68 23.62 -5.36
C ASP A 207 26.90 22.25 -6.01
N MET A 208 27.49 21.32 -5.24
CA MET A 208 27.84 19.97 -5.68
C MET A 208 27.18 18.92 -4.78
N PRO A 209 25.98 18.43 -5.13
CA PRO A 209 25.28 17.41 -4.36
C PRO A 209 26.01 16.05 -4.37
N PHE A 210 25.93 15.35 -3.25
CA PHE A 210 26.54 14.03 -3.03
C PHE A 210 25.60 12.92 -3.49
N TRP A 211 25.54 12.71 -4.80
CA TRP A 211 24.74 11.64 -5.40
C TRP A 211 25.14 10.27 -4.86
N ASN A 212 24.15 9.43 -4.54
CA ASN A 212 24.36 8.04 -4.11
C ASN A 212 25.38 7.84 -2.96
N THR A 213 25.55 8.83 -2.09
CA THR A 213 26.55 8.79 -1.01
C THR A 213 25.97 8.25 0.29
N ILE A 214 24.67 8.44 0.53
CA ILE A 214 23.98 7.87 1.70
C ILE A 214 23.72 6.38 1.42
N ASP A 215 24.26 5.48 2.26
CA ASP A 215 24.13 4.03 2.06
C ASP A 215 22.69 3.52 2.24
N LEU A 216 21.97 4.11 3.21
CA LEU A 216 20.56 3.87 3.51
C LEU A 216 19.92 5.16 4.03
N LEU A 217 18.94 5.67 3.30
CA LEU A 217 18.05 6.72 3.78
C LEU A 217 16.86 6.08 4.50
N VAL A 218 16.66 6.40 5.77
CA VAL A 218 15.45 6.02 6.50
C VAL A 218 14.54 7.24 6.58
N VAL A 219 13.30 7.08 6.13
CA VAL A 219 12.28 8.12 6.22
C VAL A 219 11.16 7.59 7.10
N ASP A 220 10.83 8.33 8.15
CA ASP A 220 9.66 8.08 8.98
C ASP A 220 8.56 9.10 8.67
N GLU A 221 7.30 8.73 8.92
CA GLU A 221 6.10 9.53 8.65
C GLU A 221 6.03 10.06 7.20
N ALA A 222 6.50 9.27 6.23
CA ALA A 222 6.61 9.67 4.82
C ALA A 222 5.28 10.03 4.15
N GLY A 223 4.14 9.59 4.72
CA GLY A 223 2.81 9.97 4.26
C GLY A 223 2.55 11.48 4.39
N GLN A 224 3.31 12.15 5.26
CA GLN A 224 3.13 13.55 5.65
C GLN A 224 4.16 14.48 5.00
N VAL A 225 5.07 13.92 4.21
CA VAL A 225 6.12 14.64 3.50
C VAL A 225 5.66 14.89 2.07
N SER A 226 5.65 16.16 1.65
CA SER A 226 5.31 16.50 0.28
C SER A 226 6.42 16.06 -0.70
N PRO A 227 6.06 15.68 -1.94
CA PRO A 227 7.03 15.21 -2.94
C PRO A 227 8.18 16.17 -3.21
N ASP A 228 7.88 17.47 -3.34
CA ASP A 228 8.82 18.53 -3.67
C ASP A 228 9.88 18.76 -2.58
N ILE A 229 9.55 18.45 -1.32
CA ILE A 229 10.48 18.54 -0.20
C ILE A 229 11.28 17.24 -0.05
N GLY A 230 10.62 16.09 -0.17
CA GLY A 230 11.18 14.79 0.19
C GLY A 230 11.94 14.07 -0.92
N ALA A 231 11.42 14.10 -2.15
CA ALA A 231 11.95 13.31 -3.26
C ALA A 231 13.42 13.60 -3.62
N PRO A 232 13.94 14.84 -3.53
CA PRO A 232 15.35 15.11 -3.83
C PRO A 232 16.34 14.27 -3.01
N MET A 233 15.98 13.88 -1.78
CA MET A 233 16.84 13.06 -0.94
C MET A 233 17.08 11.66 -1.52
N PHE A 234 16.17 11.12 -2.33
CA PHE A 234 16.37 9.81 -2.96
C PHE A 234 17.53 9.80 -3.95
N ALA A 235 17.84 10.93 -4.60
CA ALA A 235 18.99 11.02 -5.50
C ALA A 235 20.34 10.99 -4.74
N LEU A 236 20.34 11.37 -3.46
CA LEU A 236 21.53 11.36 -2.59
C LEU A 236 21.80 10.00 -1.95
N ALA A 237 20.85 9.07 -2.05
CA ALA A 237 20.89 7.78 -1.34
C ALA A 237 20.88 6.59 -2.29
N ARG A 238 21.63 5.55 -1.94
CA ARG A 238 21.72 4.29 -2.71
C ARG A 238 20.47 3.44 -2.55
N ARG A 239 19.87 3.48 -1.36
CA ARG A 239 18.69 2.72 -0.93
C ARG A 239 17.87 3.57 0.03
N ALA A 240 16.56 3.36 0.04
CA ALA A 240 15.66 4.01 0.98
C ALA A 240 14.76 2.98 1.68
N LEU A 241 14.63 3.11 2.99
CA LEU A 241 13.57 2.51 3.79
C LEU A 241 12.58 3.61 4.13
N VAL A 242 11.38 3.51 3.58
CA VAL A 242 10.35 4.55 3.72
C VAL A 242 9.21 3.97 4.54
N VAL A 243 8.95 4.59 5.68
CA VAL A 243 7.89 4.21 6.62
C VAL A 243 6.88 5.34 6.67
N GLY A 244 5.60 4.99 6.61
CA GLY A 244 4.52 5.94 6.64
C GLY A 244 3.20 5.27 6.32
N ASP A 245 2.13 6.03 6.41
CA ASP A 245 0.78 5.56 6.14
C ASP A 245 0.05 6.60 5.29
N THR A 246 -0.40 6.20 4.11
CA THR A 246 -1.15 7.07 3.19
C THR A 246 -2.58 7.34 3.66
N PHE A 247 -3.07 6.57 4.64
CA PHE A 247 -4.38 6.70 5.26
C PHE A 247 -4.38 7.57 6.52
N GLN A 248 -3.19 8.02 6.97
CA GLN A 248 -3.05 9.06 7.99
C GLN A 248 -3.09 10.46 7.38
N ILE A 249 -2.69 11.49 8.13
CA ILE A 249 -2.72 12.88 7.67
C ILE A 249 -1.92 13.03 6.37
N GLU A 250 -2.46 13.81 5.42
CA GLU A 250 -1.77 14.14 4.18
C GLU A 250 -0.83 15.34 4.37
N PRO A 251 0.18 15.54 3.51
CA PRO A 251 1.07 16.70 3.62
C PRO A 251 0.30 18.02 3.53
N VAL A 252 0.79 19.05 4.21
CA VAL A 252 0.27 20.42 4.02
C VAL A 252 0.86 20.98 2.73
N TRP A 253 0.07 20.97 1.66
CA TRP A 253 0.49 21.51 0.37
C TRP A 253 0.36 23.03 0.33
N ASN A 254 1.47 23.72 0.02
CA ASN A 254 1.49 25.18 -0.11
C ASN A 254 1.05 25.67 -1.50
N SER A 255 1.03 24.76 -2.48
CA SER A 255 0.66 25.04 -3.87
C SER A 255 -0.65 24.35 -4.21
N GLY A 256 -1.61 25.11 -4.74
CA GLY A 256 -2.85 24.53 -5.27
C GLY A 256 -2.61 23.85 -6.62
N GLU A 257 -3.53 22.95 -7.00
CA GLU A 257 -3.46 22.15 -8.23
C GLU A 257 -3.24 23.00 -9.49
N ALA A 258 -3.94 24.13 -9.62
CA ALA A 258 -3.79 25.01 -10.78
C ALA A 258 -2.35 25.54 -10.95
N THR A 259 -1.69 25.90 -9.84
CA THR A 259 -0.30 26.34 -9.84
C THR A 259 0.64 25.18 -10.18
N ASP A 260 0.37 24.00 -9.63
CA ASP A 260 1.17 22.79 -9.87
C ASP A 260 1.07 22.33 -11.34
N ARG A 261 -0.14 22.33 -11.93
CA ARG A 261 -0.37 22.10 -13.37
C ARG A 261 0.36 23.12 -14.25
N ALA A 262 0.26 24.41 -13.92
CA ALA A 262 0.96 25.45 -14.66
C ALA A 262 2.49 25.27 -14.61
N ASN A 263 3.03 24.87 -13.46
CA ASN A 263 4.46 24.55 -13.32
C ASN A 263 4.84 23.30 -14.12
N ALA A 264 4.02 22.25 -14.10
CA ALA A 264 4.26 21.04 -14.89
C ALA A 264 4.37 21.37 -16.39
N VAL A 265 3.52 22.27 -16.91
CA VAL A 265 3.62 22.74 -18.29
C VAL A 265 4.87 23.56 -18.52
N LYS A 266 5.14 24.55 -17.65
CA LYS A 266 6.30 25.43 -17.74
C LYS A 266 7.63 24.66 -17.78
N PHE A 267 7.74 23.57 -17.03
CA PHE A 267 8.95 22.75 -16.95
C PHE A 267 8.93 21.51 -17.86
N GLY A 268 7.95 21.40 -18.78
CA GLY A 268 7.90 20.34 -19.78
C GLY A 268 7.53 18.95 -19.24
N LEU A 269 6.97 18.87 -18.04
CA LEU A 269 6.43 17.63 -17.46
C LEU A 269 5.05 17.26 -18.03
N ALA A 270 4.34 18.26 -18.56
CA ALA A 270 3.08 18.09 -19.27
C ALA A 270 3.03 19.02 -20.50
N PRO A 271 2.55 18.57 -21.67
CA PRO A 271 2.42 19.41 -22.87
C PRO A 271 1.44 20.58 -22.71
N ALA A 272 0.36 20.39 -21.94
CA ALA A 272 -0.72 21.37 -21.77
C ALA A 272 -1.34 21.29 -20.37
N PHE A 273 -2.14 22.30 -20.00
CA PHE A 273 -2.69 22.44 -18.64
C PHE A 273 -3.64 21.29 -18.25
N HIS A 274 -4.46 20.81 -19.18
CA HIS A 274 -5.37 19.67 -19.00
C HIS A 274 -4.85 18.39 -19.67
N ASP A 275 -3.53 18.18 -19.65
CA ASP A 275 -2.93 17.01 -20.27
C ASP A 275 -2.94 15.78 -19.35
N PRO A 276 -3.29 14.57 -19.86
CA PRO A 276 -3.24 13.32 -19.10
C PRO A 276 -1.85 12.98 -18.51
N ALA A 277 -0.77 13.61 -18.99
CA ALA A 277 0.55 13.50 -18.39
C ALA A 277 0.59 14.01 -16.95
N TYR A 278 -0.10 15.12 -16.65
CA TYR A 278 -0.20 15.60 -15.26
C TYR A 278 -0.97 14.61 -14.40
N ASP A 279 -2.09 14.08 -14.91
CA ASP A 279 -2.91 13.14 -14.15
C ASP A 279 -2.13 11.86 -13.80
N ARG A 280 -1.21 11.42 -14.67
CA ARG A 280 -0.26 10.32 -14.36
C ARG A 280 0.73 10.68 -13.24
N LEU A 281 1.25 11.92 -13.22
CA LEU A 281 2.12 12.40 -12.14
C LEU A 281 1.37 12.45 -10.82
N GLU A 282 0.14 12.97 -10.85
CA GLU A 282 -0.75 13.05 -9.71
C GLU A 282 -1.09 11.67 -9.15
N GLN A 283 -1.53 10.74 -10.00
CA GLN A 283 -1.81 9.35 -9.62
C GLN A 283 -0.56 8.65 -9.06
N GLY A 284 0.62 8.96 -9.62
CA GLY A 284 1.91 8.49 -9.14
C GLY A 284 2.37 9.09 -7.80
N GLY A 285 1.67 10.09 -7.27
CA GLY A 285 2.01 10.77 -6.03
C GLY A 285 3.13 11.81 -6.17
N TYR A 286 3.49 12.21 -7.39
CA TYR A 286 4.54 13.19 -7.67
C TYR A 286 4.04 14.64 -7.61
N ALA A 287 2.73 14.87 -7.71
CA ALA A 287 2.13 16.21 -7.69
C ALA A 287 2.39 16.91 -6.35
N SER A 288 2.82 18.17 -6.39
CA SER A 288 3.08 18.97 -5.19
C SER A 288 1.79 19.45 -4.50
N ALA A 289 0.64 19.32 -5.18
CA ALA A 289 -0.67 19.73 -4.68
C ALA A 289 -1.50 18.60 -4.02
N SER A 290 -1.12 17.34 -4.22
CA SER A 290 -1.90 16.18 -3.74
C SER A 290 -1.08 14.90 -3.47
N GLY A 291 0.22 14.91 -3.78
CA GLY A 291 1.13 13.78 -3.60
C GLY A 291 1.71 13.67 -2.20
N SER A 292 2.40 12.56 -1.94
CA SER A 292 3.22 12.35 -0.74
C SER A 292 4.41 11.46 -1.06
N LEU A 293 5.47 11.57 -0.25
CA LEU A 293 6.68 10.78 -0.43
C LEU A 293 6.40 9.27 -0.28
N MET A 294 5.46 8.89 0.60
CA MET A 294 5.01 7.50 0.74
C MET A 294 4.38 6.95 -0.54
N ARG A 295 3.56 7.74 -1.25
CA ARG A 295 2.95 7.29 -2.53
C ARG A 295 4.02 7.01 -3.60
N ILE A 296 5.05 7.85 -3.66
CA ILE A 296 6.22 7.66 -4.55
C ILE A 296 6.99 6.39 -4.17
N ALA A 297 7.19 6.15 -2.87
CA ALA A 297 7.87 4.97 -2.36
C ALA A 297 7.08 3.68 -2.65
N ASN A 298 5.77 3.67 -2.39
CA ASN A 298 4.89 2.53 -2.70
C ASN A 298 4.96 2.16 -4.18
N ARG A 299 4.84 3.15 -5.08
CA ARG A 299 4.95 2.92 -6.52
C ARG A 299 6.28 2.28 -6.93
N SER A 300 7.36 2.67 -6.27
CA SER A 300 8.72 2.18 -6.54
C SER A 300 9.05 0.86 -5.83
N CYS A 301 8.19 0.40 -4.93
CA CYS A 301 8.41 -0.81 -4.16
C CYS A 301 8.09 -2.06 -5.00
N MET A 302 9.02 -3.02 -4.98
CA MET A 302 8.85 -4.32 -5.64
C MET A 302 7.98 -5.28 -4.83
N VAL A 303 7.95 -5.11 -3.50
CA VAL A 303 7.15 -5.93 -2.59
C VAL A 303 5.72 -5.42 -2.62
N GLN A 304 4.77 -6.35 -2.66
CA GLN A 304 3.35 -6.05 -2.62
C GLN A 304 2.65 -7.14 -1.82
N GLN A 305 2.25 -6.80 -0.59
CA GLN A 305 1.54 -7.73 0.29
C GLN A 305 0.05 -7.84 -0.06
N TYR A 306 -0.56 -6.73 -0.50
CA TYR A 306 -1.98 -6.65 -0.86
C TYR A 306 -2.16 -6.09 -2.28
N GLU A 307 -3.23 -6.45 -2.95
CA GLU A 307 -3.46 -6.08 -4.36
C GLU A 307 -3.62 -4.57 -4.57
N ASP A 308 -4.20 -3.88 -3.59
CA ASP A 308 -4.51 -2.45 -3.63
C ASP A 308 -3.35 -1.54 -3.20
N VAL A 309 -2.37 -2.07 -2.44
CA VAL A 309 -1.26 -1.30 -1.89
C VAL A 309 0.06 -2.03 -2.10
N ARG A 310 0.97 -1.39 -2.85
CA ARG A 310 2.39 -1.79 -2.90
C ARG A 310 3.10 -1.42 -1.61
N GLY A 311 4.08 -2.22 -1.23
CA GLY A 311 4.77 -2.16 0.04
C GLY A 311 4.40 -3.32 0.96
N LEU A 312 4.91 -3.23 2.19
CA LEU A 312 4.58 -4.11 3.29
C LEU A 312 3.72 -3.33 4.28
N MET A 313 2.55 -3.85 4.62
CA MET A 313 1.67 -3.25 5.62
C MET A 313 1.82 -4.02 6.94
N LEU A 314 2.21 -3.30 7.98
CA LEU A 314 2.25 -3.85 9.33
C LEU A 314 0.83 -3.89 9.89
N THR A 315 0.30 -5.09 10.12
CA THR A 315 -1.10 -5.29 10.54
C THR A 315 -1.29 -5.24 12.05
N GLU A 316 -0.25 -5.56 12.83
CA GLU A 316 -0.36 -5.62 14.29
C GLU A 316 -0.53 -4.23 14.93
N HIS A 317 -1.70 -3.97 15.49
CA HIS A 317 -1.99 -2.74 16.21
C HIS A 317 -1.85 -2.93 17.73
N ARG A 318 -0.88 -2.26 18.35
CA ARG A 318 -0.53 -2.42 19.77
C ARG A 318 -0.91 -1.24 20.68
N ARG A 319 -1.43 -0.14 20.13
CA ARG A 319 -1.69 1.12 20.87
C ARG A 319 -3.09 1.17 21.48
N CYS A 320 -4.10 1.24 20.63
CA CYS A 320 -5.50 1.41 21.00
C CYS A 320 -6.05 0.11 21.59
N VAL A 321 -6.99 0.23 22.52
CA VAL A 321 -7.85 -0.90 22.88
C VAL A 321 -8.64 -1.38 21.65
N PRO A 322 -9.01 -2.68 21.57
CA PRO A 322 -9.70 -3.24 20.41
C PRO A 322 -10.96 -2.46 20.02
N GLU A 323 -11.71 -1.95 21.00
CA GLU A 323 -12.94 -1.22 20.74
C GLU A 323 -12.71 0.10 19.98
N LEU A 324 -11.57 0.77 20.23
CA LEU A 324 -11.22 2.03 19.56
C LEU A 324 -10.72 1.79 18.14
N ILE A 325 -9.77 0.86 17.97
CA ILE A 325 -9.14 0.64 16.66
C ILE A 325 -10.11 0.03 15.65
N ASP A 326 -11.14 -0.69 16.11
CA ASP A 326 -12.18 -1.25 15.24
C ASP A 326 -12.85 -0.18 14.36
N TYR A 327 -13.09 1.02 14.90
CA TYR A 327 -13.59 2.15 14.11
C TYR A 327 -12.67 2.48 12.93
N CYS A 328 -11.36 2.68 13.19
CA CYS A 328 -10.37 2.95 12.15
C CYS A 328 -10.28 1.79 11.14
N ASN A 329 -10.32 0.56 11.65
CA ASN A 329 -10.19 -0.65 10.85
C ASN A 329 -11.35 -0.79 9.85
N ARG A 330 -12.58 -0.47 10.28
CA ARG A 330 -13.77 -0.43 9.42
C ARG A 330 -13.82 0.79 8.52
N LEU A 331 -13.30 1.93 8.97
CA LEU A 331 -13.31 3.18 8.23
C LEU A 331 -12.43 3.12 6.98
N ILE A 332 -11.20 2.59 7.10
CA ILE A 332 -10.20 2.73 6.02
C ILE A 332 -9.26 1.55 5.82
N TYR A 333 -9.04 0.69 6.82
CA TYR A 333 -8.10 -0.43 6.70
C TYR A 333 -8.76 -1.77 6.32
N GLU A 334 -10.06 -1.77 6.01
CA GLU A 334 -10.81 -2.94 5.53
C GLU A 334 -10.67 -4.19 6.41
N GLY A 335 -10.58 -4.01 7.73
CA GLY A 335 -10.42 -5.14 8.65
C GLY A 335 -9.00 -5.72 8.75
N ARG A 336 -8.02 -5.15 8.03
CA ARG A 336 -6.63 -5.68 7.96
C ARG A 336 -5.84 -5.47 9.24
N LEU A 337 -6.22 -4.52 10.11
CA LEU A 337 -5.52 -4.33 11.38
C LEU A 337 -5.89 -5.40 12.40
N GLU A 338 -4.88 -5.92 13.08
CA GLU A 338 -5.00 -6.94 14.13
C GLU A 338 -4.75 -6.29 15.51
N PRO A 339 -5.79 -6.08 16.33
CA PRO A 339 -5.60 -5.56 17.68
C PRO A 339 -4.84 -6.57 18.54
N LYS A 340 -3.63 -6.21 18.97
CA LYS A 340 -2.80 -7.02 19.88
C LYS A 340 -2.89 -6.57 21.34
N ARG A 341 -3.43 -5.37 21.58
CA ARG A 341 -3.70 -4.88 22.93
C ARG A 341 -4.97 -5.53 23.47
N ALA A 342 -4.92 -6.01 24.71
CA ALA A 342 -6.11 -6.52 25.39
C ALA A 342 -7.11 -5.40 25.73
N SER A 343 -8.40 -5.69 25.65
CA SER A 343 -9.46 -4.82 26.19
C SER A 343 -9.25 -4.56 27.68
N LEU A 344 -9.65 -3.37 28.12
CA LEU A 344 -9.64 -3.02 29.54
C LEU A 344 -10.78 -3.74 30.26
N SER A 345 -10.48 -4.37 31.40
CA SER A 345 -11.50 -4.93 32.28
C SER A 345 -12.40 -3.83 32.85
N PRO A 346 -13.64 -4.14 33.25
CA PRO A 346 -14.56 -3.13 33.82
C PRO A 346 -13.96 -2.33 34.98
N ALA A 347 -13.19 -2.97 35.85
CA ALA A 347 -12.52 -2.31 36.98
C ALA A 347 -11.40 -1.32 36.55
N LYS A 348 -10.79 -1.55 35.38
CA LYS A 348 -9.75 -0.67 34.81
C LYS A 348 -10.33 0.39 33.86
N ARG A 349 -11.63 0.40 33.62
CA ARG A 349 -12.27 1.26 32.64
C ARG A 349 -13.03 2.39 33.35
N ILE A 350 -12.38 3.55 33.51
CA ILE A 350 -13.00 4.73 34.14
C ILE A 350 -13.86 5.56 33.17
N LEU A 351 -13.64 5.39 31.86
CA LEU A 351 -14.34 6.08 30.78
C LEU A 351 -14.66 5.04 29.68
N PRO A 352 -15.80 5.17 28.97
CA PRO A 352 -16.09 4.30 27.84
C PRO A 352 -15.05 4.50 26.72
N PRO A 353 -14.89 3.53 25.79
CA PRO A 353 -14.02 3.75 24.64
C PRO A 353 -14.47 4.96 23.80
N PHE A 354 -15.78 5.13 23.62
CA PHE A 354 -16.36 6.25 22.90
C PHE A 354 -17.48 6.90 23.71
N GLU A 355 -17.44 8.24 23.79
CA GLU A 355 -18.48 9.03 24.47
C GLU A 355 -18.80 10.28 23.67
N LEU A 356 -20.08 10.66 23.64
CA LEU A 356 -20.54 11.94 23.14
C LEU A 356 -21.14 12.77 24.29
N ILE A 357 -20.59 13.96 24.49
CA ILE A 357 -21.11 14.98 25.40
C ILE A 357 -21.72 16.08 24.54
N HIS A 358 -23.05 16.14 24.54
CA HIS A 358 -23.79 17.11 23.75
C HIS A 358 -23.56 18.55 24.23
N VAL A 359 -23.24 19.45 23.29
CA VAL A 359 -23.17 20.89 23.50
C VAL A 359 -24.05 21.61 22.48
N GLY A 360 -25.09 22.30 22.93
CA GLY A 360 -26.06 23.04 22.09
C GLY A 360 -25.59 24.42 21.61
N GLY A 361 -24.28 24.67 21.55
CA GLY A 361 -23.74 25.96 21.12
C GLY A 361 -23.85 26.20 19.61
N ARG A 362 -23.72 27.47 19.20
CA ARG A 362 -23.57 27.87 17.80
C ARG A 362 -22.10 28.12 17.48
N ASP A 363 -21.66 27.73 16.28
CA ASP A 363 -20.32 28.05 15.80
C ASP A 363 -20.27 29.40 15.10
N ALA A 364 -19.10 30.03 15.14
CA ALA A 364 -18.80 31.29 14.48
C ALA A 364 -17.52 31.17 13.64
N ARG A 365 -17.36 32.09 12.67
CA ARG A 365 -16.17 32.15 11.82
C ARG A 365 -15.23 33.25 12.27
N ARG A 366 -13.93 32.98 12.17
CA ARG A 366 -12.85 33.97 12.31
C ARG A 366 -11.91 33.78 11.12
N GLY A 367 -12.01 34.68 10.15
CA GLY A 367 -11.35 34.52 8.85
C GLY A 367 -11.75 33.19 8.18
N GLY A 368 -10.76 32.43 7.72
CA GLY A 368 -10.96 31.11 7.11
C GLY A 368 -11.30 29.97 8.10
N SER A 369 -11.23 30.20 9.41
CA SER A 369 -11.40 29.15 10.44
C SER A 369 -12.75 29.28 11.17
N ARG A 370 -13.15 28.22 11.89
CA ARG A 370 -14.32 28.17 12.78
C ARG A 370 -13.94 28.01 14.25
N TYR A 371 -14.83 28.43 15.14
CA TYR A 371 -14.74 28.23 16.58
C TYR A 371 -16.14 28.18 17.21
N ASN A 372 -16.26 27.53 18.36
CA ASN A 372 -17.46 27.41 19.18
C ASN A 372 -17.05 27.58 20.65
N GLU A 373 -17.41 28.73 21.24
CA GLU A 373 -17.00 29.11 22.59
C GLU A 373 -17.66 28.23 23.67
N LEU A 374 -18.87 27.72 23.44
CA LEU A 374 -19.51 26.81 24.40
C LEU A 374 -18.87 25.42 24.38
N GLU A 375 -18.47 24.92 23.21
CA GLU A 375 -17.65 23.71 23.16
C GLU A 375 -16.30 23.90 23.85
N ALA A 376 -15.63 25.03 23.60
CA ALA A 376 -14.34 25.33 24.23
C ALA A 376 -14.46 25.41 25.77
N ALA A 377 -15.55 26.01 26.27
CA ALA A 377 -15.90 25.99 27.68
C ALA A 377 -16.11 24.57 28.20
N ALA A 378 -16.97 23.79 27.55
CA ALA A 378 -17.34 22.44 27.95
C ALA A 378 -16.13 21.49 28.01
N VAL A 379 -15.18 21.63 27.08
CA VAL A 379 -13.92 20.86 27.09
C VAL A 379 -13.10 21.14 28.36
N VAL A 380 -12.91 22.41 28.72
CA VAL A 380 -12.14 22.77 29.92
C VAL A 380 -12.89 22.38 31.19
N ASP A 381 -14.21 22.57 31.22
CA ASP A 381 -15.04 22.18 32.36
C ASP A 381 -15.05 20.65 32.53
N TRP A 382 -14.99 19.88 31.45
CA TRP A 382 -14.79 18.42 31.50
C TRP A 382 -13.45 18.06 32.14
N ILE A 383 -12.35 18.71 31.74
CA ILE A 383 -11.03 18.43 32.31
C ILE A 383 -11.03 18.73 33.81
N LYS A 384 -11.58 19.88 34.22
CA LYS A 384 -11.72 20.23 35.65
C LYS A 384 -12.44 19.15 36.44
N ALA A 385 -13.58 18.68 35.93
CA ALA A 385 -14.41 17.70 36.62
C ALA A 385 -13.77 16.31 36.73
N HIS A 386 -12.90 15.93 35.78
CA HIS A 386 -12.36 14.56 35.71
C HIS A 386 -10.89 14.45 36.11
N ARG A 387 -10.16 15.58 36.23
CA ARG A 387 -8.71 15.60 36.46
C ARG A 387 -8.27 14.70 37.62
N GLU A 388 -8.83 14.90 38.81
CA GLU A 388 -8.42 14.17 40.02
C GLU A 388 -8.65 12.66 39.89
N THR A 389 -9.79 12.26 39.31
CA THR A 389 -10.12 10.84 39.08
C THR A 389 -9.19 10.21 38.05
N ILE A 390 -8.91 10.90 36.96
CA ILE A 390 -8.01 10.41 35.90
C ILE A 390 -6.57 10.30 36.43
N GLU A 391 -6.03 11.35 37.04
CA GLU A 391 -4.64 11.35 37.54
C GLU A 391 -4.42 10.24 38.58
N ARG A 392 -5.38 9.98 39.48
CA ARG A 392 -5.28 8.87 40.45
C ARG A 392 -5.38 7.49 39.82
N HIS A 393 -6.08 7.36 38.70
CA HIS A 393 -6.29 6.07 38.05
C HIS A 393 -5.07 5.62 37.24
N TYR A 394 -4.45 6.54 36.50
CA TYR A 394 -3.29 6.24 35.67
C TYR A 394 -2.00 6.48 36.46
N LEU A 395 -1.24 5.40 36.67
CA LEU A 395 0.01 5.45 37.42
C LEU A 395 1.21 5.37 36.49
N ASP A 396 2.28 6.07 36.83
CA ASP A 396 3.59 5.97 36.17
C ASP A 396 4.32 4.67 36.58
N ASP A 397 5.50 4.44 35.99
CA ASP A 397 6.32 3.26 36.28
C ASP A 397 6.76 3.15 37.76
N ALA A 398 6.71 4.26 38.51
CA ALA A 398 6.99 4.31 39.94
C ALA A 398 5.72 4.15 40.81
N GLY A 399 4.56 3.90 40.19
CA GLY A 399 3.28 3.74 40.86
C GLY A 399 2.65 5.05 41.33
N LYS A 400 3.08 6.21 40.81
CA LYS A 400 2.54 7.53 41.20
C LYS A 400 1.48 8.03 40.21
N PRO A 401 0.51 8.83 40.66
CA PRO A 401 -0.46 9.49 39.79
C PRO A 401 0.22 10.24 38.63
N THR A 402 -0.17 9.89 37.40
CA THR A 402 0.34 10.54 36.19
C THR A 402 -0.42 11.84 35.97
N PRO A 403 0.24 12.97 35.71
CA PRO A 403 -0.43 14.25 35.57
C PRO A 403 -1.26 14.33 34.29
N ILE A 404 -2.38 15.07 34.33
CA ILE A 404 -3.41 15.08 33.28
C ILE A 404 -2.87 15.52 31.90
N TRP A 405 -1.84 16.38 31.87
CA TRP A 405 -1.24 16.89 30.65
C TRP A 405 -0.50 15.82 29.82
N GLN A 406 -0.09 14.71 30.46
CA GLN A 406 0.46 13.54 29.78
C GLN A 406 -0.61 12.54 29.33
N LEU A 407 -1.77 12.55 30.00
CA LEU A 407 -2.84 11.58 29.80
C LEU A 407 -3.86 12.03 28.77
N VAL A 408 -4.13 13.33 28.67
CA VAL A 408 -5.18 13.91 27.84
C VAL A 408 -4.58 14.69 26.67
N GLY A 409 -5.15 14.52 25.48
CA GLY A 409 -4.90 15.39 24.32
C GLY A 409 -6.20 15.98 23.81
N ILE A 410 -6.17 17.25 23.40
CA ILE A 410 -7.34 17.93 22.82
C ILE A 410 -7.10 18.16 21.33
N VAL A 411 -8.01 17.63 20.51
CA VAL A 411 -7.97 17.71 19.06
C VAL A 411 -9.20 18.41 18.54
N THR A 412 -9.03 19.25 17.52
CA THR A 412 -10.12 19.90 16.83
C THR A 412 -9.79 20.11 15.35
N PRO A 413 -10.76 20.12 14.42
CA PRO A 413 -10.47 20.36 13.01
C PRO A 413 -9.94 21.77 12.72
N PHE A 414 -10.14 22.73 13.62
CA PHE A 414 -9.95 24.15 13.34
C PHE A 414 -8.96 24.83 14.29
N ALA A 415 -7.98 25.54 13.73
CA ALA A 415 -6.99 26.29 14.51
C ALA A 415 -7.62 27.37 15.41
N ALA A 416 -8.69 28.04 14.95
CA ALA A 416 -9.39 29.03 15.79
C ALA A 416 -10.12 28.39 16.99
N GLN A 417 -10.59 27.15 16.87
CA GLN A 417 -11.15 26.40 18.00
C GLN A 417 -10.07 25.98 18.99
N ALA A 418 -8.93 25.50 18.51
CA ALA A 418 -7.78 25.20 19.38
C ALA A 418 -7.37 26.46 20.17
N GLY A 419 -7.30 27.61 19.49
CA GLY A 419 -7.06 28.89 20.15
C GLY A 419 -8.16 29.31 21.12
N ALA A 420 -9.42 28.96 20.90
CA ALA A 420 -10.52 29.21 21.85
C ALA A 420 -10.38 28.37 23.12
N ILE A 421 -10.05 27.09 22.96
CA ILE A 421 -9.77 26.17 24.07
C ILE A 421 -8.55 26.64 24.86
N GLU A 422 -7.45 27.03 24.20
CA GLU A 422 -6.27 27.57 24.88
C GLU A 422 -6.57 28.87 25.65
N ARG A 423 -7.41 29.76 25.11
CA ARG A 423 -7.86 30.97 25.84
C ARG A 423 -8.62 30.60 27.10
N ARG A 424 -9.53 29.62 27.02
CA ARG A 424 -10.28 29.12 28.16
C ARG A 424 -9.35 28.48 29.20
N LEU A 425 -8.43 27.61 28.78
CA LEU A 425 -7.41 27.02 29.67
C LEU A 425 -6.57 28.09 30.36
N ARG A 426 -6.13 29.13 29.66
CA ARG A 426 -5.33 30.22 30.26
C ARG A 426 -6.06 30.92 31.39
N ARG A 427 -7.39 31.08 31.28
CA ARG A 427 -8.21 31.72 32.30
C ARG A 427 -8.49 30.79 33.48
N ASP A 428 -8.71 29.52 33.20
CA ASP A 428 -9.37 28.59 34.13
C ASP A 428 -8.44 27.53 34.73
N MET A 429 -7.37 27.16 34.00
CA MET A 429 -6.38 26.12 34.34
C MET A 429 -4.98 26.50 33.80
N PRO A 430 -4.41 27.65 34.19
CA PRO A 430 -3.17 28.17 33.61
C PRO A 430 -1.94 27.29 33.87
N ASP A 431 -1.99 26.41 34.87
CA ASP A 431 -0.95 25.42 35.15
C ASP A 431 -0.75 24.46 33.97
N LEU A 432 -1.79 24.18 33.19
CA LEU A 432 -1.75 23.31 32.02
C LEU A 432 -1.17 23.96 30.75
N LEU A 433 -0.67 25.21 30.85
CA LEU A 433 -0.03 25.92 29.74
C LEU A 433 1.44 26.27 30.02
N ARG A 434 1.99 25.85 31.16
CA ARG A 434 3.42 26.04 31.49
C ARG A 434 4.30 25.11 30.66
N LYS A 435 5.55 25.51 30.41
CA LYS A 435 6.49 24.78 29.55
C LYS A 435 6.63 23.29 29.91
N ASP A 436 6.70 22.99 31.20
CA ASP A 436 6.97 21.63 31.70
C ASP A 436 5.70 20.84 32.04
N SER A 437 4.52 21.42 31.81
CA SER A 437 3.22 20.79 32.10
C SER A 437 2.15 21.17 31.07
N ARG A 438 2.56 21.39 29.82
CA ARG A 438 1.67 21.87 28.77
C ARG A 438 0.78 20.74 28.26
N LEU A 439 -0.52 20.90 28.47
CA LEU A 439 -1.54 20.07 27.84
C LEU A 439 -1.52 20.30 26.32
N THR A 440 -1.54 19.21 25.56
CA THR A 440 -1.54 19.29 24.10
C THR A 440 -2.93 19.68 23.59
N VAL A 441 -3.01 20.83 22.94
CA VAL A 441 -4.22 21.37 22.30
C VAL A 441 -3.87 21.78 20.88
N GLY A 442 -4.60 21.29 19.89
CA GLY A 442 -4.35 21.69 18.52
C GLY A 442 -5.24 21.01 17.50
N THR A 443 -4.83 21.15 16.24
CA THR A 443 -5.43 20.37 15.17
C THR A 443 -4.93 18.93 15.19
N VAL A 444 -5.45 18.06 14.32
CA VAL A 444 -5.01 16.65 14.27
C VAL A 444 -3.48 16.52 14.08
N HIS A 445 -2.85 17.49 13.44
CA HIS A 445 -1.39 17.61 13.29
C HIS A 445 -0.65 17.78 14.64
N ALA A 446 -1.28 18.37 15.67
CA ALA A 446 -0.63 18.60 16.96
C ALA A 446 -0.44 17.31 17.79
N LEU A 447 -1.20 16.25 17.49
CA LEU A 447 -0.99 14.92 18.07
C LEU A 447 -0.28 13.96 17.09
N GLN A 448 0.31 14.47 16.02
CA GLN A 448 1.08 13.63 15.10
C GLN A 448 2.29 13.04 15.83
N GLY A 449 2.44 11.71 15.79
CA GLY A 449 3.48 10.98 16.51
C GLY A 449 3.29 10.92 18.04
N ALA A 450 2.25 11.55 18.59
CA ALA A 450 1.98 11.60 20.03
C ALA A 450 0.65 10.90 20.36
N GLU A 451 0.70 9.93 21.27
CA GLU A 451 -0.49 9.22 21.77
C GLU A 451 -0.88 9.69 23.17
N ARG A 452 -2.15 9.53 23.52
CA ARG A 452 -2.70 9.90 24.83
C ARG A 452 -3.61 8.79 25.33
N ALA A 453 -3.69 8.63 26.65
CA ALA A 453 -4.66 7.72 27.27
C ALA A 453 -6.08 8.09 26.81
N ILE A 454 -6.38 9.38 26.84
CA ILE A 454 -7.68 9.95 26.52
C ILE A 454 -7.50 11.06 25.47
N VAL A 455 -8.32 11.05 24.42
CA VAL A 455 -8.40 12.15 23.45
C VAL A 455 -9.77 12.80 23.55
N LEU A 456 -9.78 14.12 23.70
CA LEU A 456 -10.97 14.96 23.62
C LEU A 456 -11.05 15.56 22.22
N PHE A 457 -12.15 15.34 21.53
CA PHE A 457 -12.40 15.87 20.20
C PHE A 457 -13.50 16.93 20.23
N SER A 458 -13.16 18.17 19.85
CA SER A 458 -14.13 19.26 19.65
C SER A 458 -14.38 19.44 18.15
N PRO A 459 -15.54 18.98 17.63
CA PRO A 459 -15.88 19.07 16.21
C PRO A 459 -16.12 20.50 15.74
N THR A 460 -16.34 21.44 16.68
CA THR A 460 -16.59 22.87 16.46
C THR A 460 -17.96 23.20 15.89
N TYR A 461 -18.60 22.31 15.14
CA TYR A 461 -19.89 22.57 14.51
C TYR A 461 -21.03 22.65 15.53
N GLY A 462 -21.78 23.74 15.49
CA GLY A 462 -22.88 24.01 16.41
C GLY A 462 -24.27 23.69 15.85
N GLU A 463 -25.31 24.25 16.47
CA GLU A 463 -26.71 24.11 16.07
C GLU A 463 -27.01 24.59 14.64
N ASN A 464 -26.18 25.47 14.10
CA ASN A 464 -26.25 25.99 12.74
C ASN A 464 -25.51 25.09 11.72
N PHE A 465 -25.13 23.87 12.10
CA PHE A 465 -24.59 22.86 11.20
C PHE A 465 -25.64 22.44 10.16
N ASN A 466 -25.25 22.42 8.89
CA ASN A 466 -26.12 22.11 7.76
C ASN A 466 -25.62 20.93 6.91
N GLY A 467 -24.86 20.01 7.49
CA GLY A 467 -24.66 18.67 6.95
C GLY A 467 -23.31 18.37 6.29
N GLY A 468 -22.45 19.37 6.06
CA GLY A 468 -21.11 19.16 5.49
C GLY A 468 -19.99 19.42 6.48
N ALA A 469 -19.51 18.40 7.18
CA ALA A 469 -18.34 18.53 8.06
C ALA A 469 -17.04 18.38 7.27
N PHE A 470 -16.07 19.27 7.52
CA PHE A 470 -14.73 19.22 6.93
C PHE A 470 -14.05 17.85 7.07
N PHE A 471 -14.20 17.20 8.23
CA PHE A 471 -13.62 15.89 8.50
C PHE A 471 -14.36 14.72 7.84
N ASP A 472 -15.47 14.97 7.12
CA ASP A 472 -16.15 13.96 6.31
C ASP A 472 -15.70 13.99 4.84
N GLN A 473 -14.90 14.98 4.41
CA GLN A 473 -14.39 15.05 3.04
C GLN A 473 -13.40 13.94 2.73
N LYS A 474 -12.59 13.56 3.73
CA LYS A 474 -11.66 12.44 3.68
C LYS A 474 -11.64 11.72 5.03
N PRO A 475 -11.51 10.38 5.06
CA PRO A 475 -11.48 9.59 6.29
C PRO A 475 -10.26 9.87 7.18
N ASN A 476 -9.16 10.36 6.60
CA ASN A 476 -7.85 10.53 7.23
C ASN A 476 -7.91 11.30 8.56
N MET A 477 -8.73 12.36 8.64
CA MET A 477 -8.77 13.21 9.83
C MET A 477 -9.30 12.47 11.07
N LEU A 478 -10.45 11.81 10.95
CA LEU A 478 -11.02 11.04 12.06
C LEU A 478 -10.24 9.75 12.30
N ASN A 479 -9.70 9.13 11.25
CA ASN A 479 -8.79 7.98 11.40
C ASN A 479 -7.62 8.34 12.34
N VAL A 480 -6.98 9.49 12.10
CA VAL A 480 -5.87 9.93 12.96
C VAL A 480 -6.37 10.38 14.32
N ALA A 481 -7.42 11.21 14.42
CA ALA A 481 -7.91 11.68 15.71
C ALA A 481 -8.24 10.52 16.66
N VAL A 482 -8.93 9.47 16.19
CA VAL A 482 -9.31 8.30 16.99
C VAL A 482 -8.09 7.43 17.31
N SER A 483 -7.20 7.17 16.34
CA SER A 483 -6.00 6.33 16.56
C SER A 483 -4.91 6.96 17.43
N ARG A 484 -5.08 8.22 17.89
CA ARG A 484 -4.24 8.82 18.94
C ARG A 484 -4.72 8.50 20.35
N ALA A 485 -5.95 8.04 20.52
CA ALA A 485 -6.48 7.60 21.80
C ALA A 485 -6.07 6.16 22.10
N ARG A 486 -5.50 5.93 23.28
CA ARG A 486 -5.20 4.57 23.75
C ARG A 486 -6.44 3.91 24.34
N ASP A 487 -7.19 4.63 25.19
CA ASP A 487 -8.22 4.04 26.07
C ASP A 487 -9.61 4.61 25.81
N SER A 488 -9.70 5.94 25.61
CA SER A 488 -10.97 6.64 25.41
C SER A 488 -10.87 7.78 24.41
N PHE A 489 -11.87 7.90 23.55
CA PHE A 489 -12.08 9.00 22.61
C PHE A 489 -13.42 9.67 22.92
N ILE A 490 -13.37 10.92 23.39
CA ILE A 490 -14.54 11.64 23.88
C ILE A 490 -14.83 12.82 22.96
N VAL A 491 -16.02 12.83 22.38
CA VAL A 491 -16.51 13.91 21.55
C VAL A 491 -17.26 14.91 22.44
N ILE A 492 -16.87 16.17 22.40
CA ILE A 492 -17.55 17.26 23.12
C ILE A 492 -18.06 18.25 22.07
N GLY A 493 -19.34 18.13 21.69
CA GLY A 493 -19.88 18.89 20.56
C GLY A 493 -21.36 18.62 20.28
N ASN A 494 -21.86 19.15 19.17
CA ASN A 494 -23.26 18.99 18.82
C ASN A 494 -23.56 17.58 18.27
N ARG A 495 -24.58 16.90 18.80
CA ARG A 495 -24.99 15.56 18.36
C ARG A 495 -25.49 15.52 16.92
N LYS A 496 -26.03 16.62 16.40
CA LYS A 496 -26.48 16.73 14.99
C LYS A 496 -25.36 16.50 13.97
N VAL A 497 -24.10 16.62 14.42
CA VAL A 497 -22.92 16.38 13.58
C VAL A 497 -22.67 14.88 13.37
N PHE A 498 -23.17 14.02 14.26
CA PHE A 498 -22.93 12.58 14.27
C PHE A 498 -24.25 11.84 14.04
N ASP A 499 -24.58 11.61 12.77
CA ASP A 499 -25.80 10.92 12.33
C ASP A 499 -25.52 9.45 12.00
N ALA A 500 -25.94 8.53 12.87
CA ALA A 500 -25.77 7.08 12.69
C ALA A 500 -26.52 6.52 11.45
N GLY A 501 -27.44 7.27 10.84
CA GLY A 501 -28.04 6.92 9.56
C GLY A 501 -27.13 7.14 8.35
N ARG A 502 -26.00 7.83 8.51
CA ARG A 502 -25.06 8.19 7.43
C ARG A 502 -23.71 7.50 7.56
N THR A 503 -23.70 6.18 7.75
CA THR A 503 -22.47 5.40 7.99
C THR A 503 -21.44 5.43 6.86
N ALA A 504 -21.81 5.90 5.67
CA ALA A 504 -20.86 6.14 4.57
C ALA A 504 -19.95 7.36 4.84
N LEU A 505 -20.35 8.27 5.72
CA LEU A 505 -19.52 9.38 6.17
C LEU A 505 -18.70 8.94 7.39
N PRO A 506 -17.44 9.41 7.53
CA PRO A 506 -16.63 9.15 8.72
C PRO A 506 -17.36 9.49 10.03
N SER A 507 -18.01 10.65 10.11
CA SER A 507 -18.78 11.09 11.27
C SER A 507 -19.99 10.19 11.58
N GLY A 508 -20.68 9.71 10.55
CA GLY A 508 -21.83 8.82 10.71
C GLY A 508 -21.43 7.42 11.13
N LEU A 509 -20.30 6.90 10.64
CA LEU A 509 -19.74 5.66 11.16
C LEU A 509 -19.35 5.82 12.63
N LEU A 510 -18.68 6.93 12.98
CA LEU A 510 -18.28 7.21 14.36
C LEU A 510 -19.50 7.30 15.28
N ALA A 511 -20.62 7.86 14.81
CA ALA A 511 -21.88 7.93 15.56
C ALA A 511 -22.38 6.55 16.04
N THR A 512 -22.09 5.48 15.29
CA THR A 512 -22.48 4.10 15.69
C THR A 512 -21.70 3.58 16.91
N TYR A 513 -20.57 4.21 17.25
CA TYR A 513 -19.75 3.87 18.42
C TYR A 513 -20.03 4.76 19.62
N LEU A 514 -20.54 5.97 19.41
CA LEU A 514 -20.71 6.97 20.47
C LEU A 514 -21.83 6.57 21.43
N VAL A 515 -21.50 6.47 22.72
CA VAL A 515 -22.49 6.37 23.79
C VAL A 515 -22.81 7.78 24.29
N GLU A 516 -24.09 8.16 24.29
CA GLU A 516 -24.54 9.45 24.80
C GLU A 516 -24.81 9.34 26.31
N ARG A 517 -24.12 10.16 27.12
CA ARG A 517 -24.50 10.40 28.51
C ARG A 517 -25.19 11.75 28.57
N SER A 518 -26.49 11.74 28.86
CA SER A 518 -27.23 12.94 29.23
C SER A 518 -26.64 13.49 30.51
N ARG A 519 -25.96 14.64 30.44
CA ARG A 519 -25.71 15.46 31.64
C ARG A 519 -27.07 15.87 32.18
N GLU A 520 -27.42 15.41 33.37
CA GLU A 520 -28.37 16.13 34.21
C GLU A 520 -27.81 17.55 34.34
N THR A 521 -28.49 18.50 33.72
CA THR A 521 -28.21 19.93 33.82
C THR A 521 -28.15 20.28 35.30
N VAL A 522 -26.96 20.66 35.78
CA VAL A 522 -26.84 21.39 37.03
C VAL A 522 -27.44 22.77 36.77
N GLU A 523 -28.76 22.89 37.00
CA GLU A 523 -29.38 24.15 37.35
C GLU A 523 -28.99 24.48 38.78
N GLY A 524 -28.34 25.64 38.98
CA GLY A 524 -27.88 26.13 40.27
C GLY A 524 -26.79 27.18 40.12
#